data_AF-A0A813Z5F3-F1
#
_entry.id   AF-A0A813Z5F3-F1
#
_cell.length_a   1.000
_cell.length_b   1.000
_cell.length_c   1.000
_cell.angle_alpha   90.00
_cell.angle_beta   90.00
_cell.angle_gamma   90.00
#
_symmetry.space_group_name_H-M   'P 1'
#
loop_
_entity.id
_entity.type
_entity.pdbx_description
1 polymer ?
#
loop_
_entity_poly.entity_id
_entity_poly.type
_entity_poly.pdbx_seq_one_letter_code
_entity_poly.pdbx_strand_id
1 'polypeptide(L)'
;MIDEYNHHHHDDLTSVSYEVLSDDGLKDNGSFGAHVKQEVNEKHYNVVCYGPIKVRVSTRSTPTLLSGRRSKFYPLEGEEATKRELKREKNRRTARMLKERHIQIELGLMNELSALQTKEKTLLEEINNLESYKGFLKDRFHEQQFERKEKSGRERTKETEVTVSPKSDSEPIKTEQSPTPPRWELLFSI
;
A
#
# COMPACT_ATOMS: atom_id res chain seq x y z
N MET A 1 17.38 -1.57 -18.17
CA MET A 1 16.88 -2.18 -16.93
C MET A 1 15.59 -2.87 -17.31
N ILE A 2 15.63 -4.20 -17.32
CA ILE A 2 14.54 -5.07 -17.75
C ILE A 2 13.92 -5.56 -16.44
N ASP A 3 12.68 -5.16 -16.17
CA ASP A 3 11.97 -5.60 -14.98
C ASP A 3 11.65 -7.09 -15.07
N GLU A 4 12.23 -7.85 -14.15
CA GLU A 4 11.98 -9.28 -13.99
C GLU A 4 10.52 -9.50 -13.56
N TYR A 5 9.74 -9.98 -14.51
CA TYR A 5 8.38 -10.46 -14.30
C TYR A 5 8.41 -11.70 -13.41
N ASN A 6 8.13 -11.52 -12.12
CA ASN A 6 7.93 -12.61 -11.18
C ASN A 6 6.62 -13.35 -11.51
N HIS A 7 6.73 -14.40 -12.32
CA HIS A 7 5.64 -15.36 -12.57
C HIS A 7 5.46 -16.21 -11.31
N HIS A 8 4.53 -15.81 -10.44
CA HIS A 8 4.02 -16.73 -9.42
C HIS A 8 3.27 -17.87 -10.12
N HIS A 9 3.94 -19.02 -10.21
CA HIS A 9 3.28 -20.30 -10.43
C HIS A 9 2.32 -20.54 -9.26
N HIS A 10 1.04 -20.27 -9.49
CA HIS A 10 0.00 -20.90 -8.71
C HIS A 10 0.01 -22.38 -9.05
N ASP A 11 0.43 -23.20 -8.09
CA ASP A 11 0.15 -24.62 -8.12
C ASP A 11 -1.38 -24.78 -8.11
N ASP A 12 -1.94 -25.04 -9.28
CA ASP A 12 -3.36 -25.37 -9.44
C ASP A 12 -3.63 -26.70 -8.71
N LEU A 13 -4.00 -26.61 -7.43
CA LEU A 13 -4.55 -27.70 -6.62
C LEU A 13 -5.90 -28.24 -7.16
N THR A 14 -6.29 -27.83 -8.36
CA THR A 14 -7.47 -28.30 -9.10
C THR A 14 -7.12 -29.25 -10.23
N SER A 15 -6.00 -29.97 -10.13
CA SER A 15 -5.71 -31.11 -11.01
C SER A 15 -6.76 -32.21 -10.79
N VAL A 16 -7.72 -32.30 -11.71
CA VAL A 16 -8.76 -33.33 -11.74
C VAL A 16 -8.30 -34.45 -12.67
N SER A 17 -7.88 -35.57 -12.11
CA SER A 17 -7.56 -36.78 -12.87
C SER A 17 -8.82 -37.63 -13.07
N TYR A 18 -9.09 -38.02 -14.31
CA TYR A 18 -10.17 -38.94 -14.67
C TYR A 18 -9.59 -40.34 -14.80
N GLU A 19 -10.09 -41.27 -13.99
CA GLU A 19 -9.80 -42.71 -14.14
C GLU A 19 -11.04 -43.41 -14.69
N VAL A 20 -10.84 -44.18 -15.76
CA VAL A 20 -11.85 -45.10 -16.29
C VAL A 20 -11.64 -46.43 -15.57
N LEU A 21 -12.55 -46.78 -14.66
CA LEU A 21 -12.50 -48.04 -13.91
C LEU A 21 -13.45 -49.05 -14.56
N SER A 22 -12.91 -50.20 -14.96
CA SER A 22 -13.69 -51.39 -15.32
C SER A 22 -14.18 -52.09 -14.06
N ASP A 23 -15.44 -52.52 -14.06
CA ASP A 23 -16.15 -53.06 -12.88
C ASP A 23 -15.88 -54.56 -12.70
N ASP A 24 -14.62 -54.93 -12.50
CA ASP A 24 -14.19 -56.34 -12.55
C ASP A 24 -14.10 -57.04 -11.18
N GLY A 25 -14.67 -56.48 -10.09
CA GLY A 25 -14.48 -57.18 -8.81
C GLY A 25 -15.16 -56.64 -7.55
N LEU A 26 -16.48 -56.55 -7.54
CA LEU A 26 -17.24 -56.58 -6.27
C LEU A 26 -18.11 -57.84 -6.24
N LYS A 27 -17.53 -58.97 -5.80
CA LYS A 27 -18.30 -60.19 -5.50
C LYS A 27 -18.95 -60.03 -4.14
N ASP A 28 -20.24 -59.74 -4.16
CA ASP A 28 -21.10 -59.74 -3.00
C ASP A 28 -21.50 -61.20 -2.67
N ASN A 29 -21.11 -61.68 -1.50
CA ASN A 29 -21.48 -63.01 -1.03
C ASN A 29 -22.88 -62.94 -0.41
N GLY A 30 -23.93 -63.15 -1.21
CA GLY A 30 -25.30 -63.08 -0.71
C GLY A 30 -26.41 -63.52 -1.67
N SER A 31 -26.48 -64.82 -1.97
CA SER A 31 -27.71 -65.64 -2.03
C SER A 31 -29.04 -65.03 -2.52
N PHE A 32 -29.46 -65.35 -3.75
CA PHE A 32 -30.66 -66.16 -4.11
C PHE A 32 -30.99 -65.96 -5.61
N GLY A 33 -31.46 -67.03 -6.25
CA GLY A 33 -31.37 -67.23 -7.69
C GLY A 33 -32.30 -66.39 -8.57
N ALA A 34 -31.81 -66.09 -9.77
CA ALA A 34 -32.51 -66.19 -11.04
C ALA A 34 -31.45 -66.04 -12.15
N HIS A 35 -31.33 -67.02 -13.04
CA HIS A 35 -30.52 -66.91 -14.27
C HIS A 35 -31.15 -65.85 -15.18
N VAL A 36 -30.82 -64.59 -14.94
CA VAL A 36 -31.02 -63.49 -15.90
C VAL A 36 -29.77 -63.48 -16.77
N LYS A 37 -29.96 -63.64 -18.08
CA LYS A 37 -28.90 -63.42 -19.08
C LYS A 37 -28.36 -62.00 -18.89
N GLN A 38 -27.21 -61.88 -18.24
CA GLN A 38 -26.44 -60.63 -18.20
C GLN A 38 -25.95 -60.37 -19.62
N GLU A 39 -26.70 -59.59 -20.38
CA GLU A 39 -26.08 -58.72 -21.38
C GLU A 39 -25.11 -57.83 -20.61
N VAL A 40 -23.82 -58.11 -20.75
CA VAL A 40 -22.71 -57.31 -20.21
C VAL A 40 -22.72 -55.98 -20.96
N ASN A 41 -23.63 -55.11 -20.56
CA ASN A 41 -23.70 -53.75 -21.05
C ASN A 41 -22.78 -52.94 -20.13
N GLU A 42 -21.49 -52.89 -20.48
CA GLU A 42 -20.46 -52.13 -19.78
C GLU A 42 -20.83 -50.64 -19.78
N LYS A 43 -21.64 -50.23 -18.80
CA LYS A 43 -21.98 -48.82 -18.58
C LYS A 43 -20.77 -48.15 -17.94
N HIS A 44 -19.84 -47.71 -18.78
CA HIS A 44 -18.70 -46.89 -18.38
C HIS A 44 -19.21 -45.59 -17.75
N TYR A 45 -18.94 -45.37 -16.46
CA TYR A 45 -19.26 -44.14 -15.76
C TYR A 45 -17.97 -43.38 -15.45
N ASN A 46 -17.95 -42.08 -15.74
CA ASN A 46 -16.81 -41.24 -15.38
C ASN A 46 -16.78 -41.05 -13.86
N VAL A 47 -15.67 -41.38 -13.21
CA VAL A 47 -15.47 -41.19 -11.78
C VAL A 47 -14.47 -40.05 -11.56
N VAL A 48 -14.81 -39.12 -10.67
CA VAL A 48 -13.89 -38.09 -10.20
C VAL A 48 -13.49 -38.43 -8.77
N CYS A 49 -12.18 -38.44 -8.51
CA CYS A 49 -11.62 -38.74 -7.20
C CYS A 49 -11.28 -37.44 -6.47
N TYR A 50 -11.77 -37.29 -5.23
CA TYR A 50 -11.40 -36.23 -4.30
C TYR A 50 -10.75 -36.88 -3.06
N GLY A 51 -9.44 -37.11 -3.14
CA GLY A 51 -8.72 -37.88 -2.11
C GLY A 51 -9.23 -39.33 -2.03
N PRO A 52 -9.57 -39.87 -0.86
CA PRO A 52 -10.09 -41.24 -0.73
C PRO A 52 -11.54 -41.41 -1.22
N ILE A 53 -12.23 -40.31 -1.55
CA ILE A 53 -13.63 -40.33 -1.97
C ILE A 53 -13.70 -40.42 -3.50
N LYS A 54 -14.42 -41.43 -4.01
CA LYS A 54 -14.70 -41.62 -5.44
C LYS A 54 -16.16 -41.24 -5.75
N VAL A 55 -16.36 -40.25 -6.63
CA VAL A 55 -17.69 -39.74 -7.00
C VAL A 55 -18.01 -40.09 -8.45
N ARG A 56 -19.13 -40.80 -8.68
CA ARG A 56 -19.63 -41.07 -10.04
C ARG A 56 -20.25 -39.79 -10.62
N VAL A 57 -19.73 -39.33 -11.74
CA VAL A 57 -20.26 -38.15 -12.45
C VAL A 57 -21.49 -38.56 -13.24
N SER A 58 -22.66 -38.04 -12.87
CA SER A 58 -23.86 -38.17 -13.69
C SER A 58 -23.70 -37.34 -14.96
N THR A 59 -23.67 -37.98 -16.12
CA THR A 59 -23.64 -37.31 -17.43
C THR A 59 -24.98 -36.66 -17.79
N ARG A 60 -26.06 -37.09 -17.14
CA ARG A 60 -27.41 -36.53 -17.33
C ARG A 60 -27.66 -35.47 -16.27
N SER A 61 -28.05 -34.27 -16.70
CA SER A 61 -28.59 -33.25 -15.81
C SER A 61 -29.87 -33.82 -15.19
N THR A 62 -29.87 -34.03 -13.88
CA THR A 62 -31.08 -34.45 -13.18
C THR A 62 -32.13 -33.35 -13.36
N PRO A 63 -33.35 -33.67 -13.84
CA PRO A 63 -34.42 -32.69 -13.81
C PRO A 63 -34.55 -32.22 -12.37
N THR A 64 -34.66 -30.91 -12.24
CA THR A 64 -34.77 -30.14 -11.00
C THR A 64 -35.51 -30.91 -9.90
N LEU A 65 -34.97 -30.91 -8.66
CA LEU A 65 -35.69 -31.41 -7.48
C LEU A 65 -37.14 -30.91 -7.52
N LEU A 66 -38.11 -31.77 -7.17
CA LEU A 66 -39.57 -31.49 -7.07
C LEU A 66 -39.94 -30.18 -6.32
N SER A 67 -38.98 -29.54 -5.67
CA SER A 67 -39.03 -28.22 -5.02
C SER A 67 -39.32 -27.00 -5.92
N GLY A 68 -39.38 -27.12 -7.26
CA GLY A 68 -39.61 -25.99 -8.17
C GLY A 68 -38.42 -25.01 -8.34
N ARG A 69 -37.26 -25.32 -7.75
CA ARG A 69 -36.08 -24.45 -7.73
C ARG A 69 -35.14 -24.72 -8.90
N ARG A 70 -35.18 -23.91 -9.97
CA ARG A 70 -34.39 -24.11 -11.21
C ARG A 70 -32.90 -24.38 -10.94
N SER A 71 -32.35 -25.38 -11.65
CA SER A 71 -30.92 -25.74 -11.61
C SER A 71 -30.06 -24.57 -12.09
N LYS A 72 -28.88 -24.38 -11.48
CA LYS A 72 -27.89 -23.37 -11.88
C LYS A 72 -27.49 -23.47 -13.35
N PHE A 73 -27.54 -24.68 -13.91
CA PHE A 73 -27.13 -24.97 -15.29
C PHE A 73 -28.29 -24.93 -16.29
N TYR A 74 -29.51 -24.57 -15.86
CA TYR A 74 -30.63 -24.43 -16.78
C TYR A 74 -30.41 -23.19 -17.68
N PRO A 75 -30.37 -23.35 -19.02
CA PRO A 75 -30.22 -22.22 -19.93
C PRO A 75 -31.44 -21.28 -19.78
N LEU A 76 -31.19 -19.99 -19.53
CA LEU A 76 -32.26 -19.01 -19.61
C LEU A 76 -32.52 -18.69 -21.07
N GLU A 77 -33.79 -18.66 -21.45
CA GLU A 77 -34.23 -18.36 -22.80
C GLU A 77 -35.24 -17.20 -22.78
N GLY A 78 -35.44 -16.57 -23.94
CA GLY A 78 -36.42 -15.49 -24.12
C GLY A 78 -36.15 -14.24 -23.27
N GLU A 79 -37.20 -13.71 -22.65
CA GLU A 79 -37.18 -12.41 -21.95
C GLU A 79 -36.28 -12.39 -20.70
N GLU A 80 -36.12 -13.53 -20.02
CA GLU A 80 -35.25 -13.59 -18.84
C GLU A 80 -33.77 -13.49 -19.23
N ALA A 81 -33.39 -14.05 -20.39
CA ALA A 81 -32.04 -13.96 -20.92
C ALA A 81 -31.69 -12.52 -21.33
N THR A 82 -32.62 -11.81 -22.00
CA THR A 82 -32.41 -10.42 -22.41
C THR A 82 -32.31 -9.49 -21.19
N LYS A 83 -33.17 -9.66 -20.18
CA LYS A 83 -33.09 -8.92 -18.90
C LYS A 83 -31.75 -9.14 -18.19
N ARG A 84 -31.24 -10.38 -18.17
CA ARG A 84 -29.93 -10.69 -17.60
C ARG A 84 -28.80 -10.00 -18.38
N GLU A 85 -28.86 -10.03 -19.70
CA GLU A 85 -27.82 -9.42 -20.53
C GLU A 85 -27.81 -7.90 -20.42
N LEU A 86 -28.98 -7.24 -20.37
CA LEU A 86 -29.08 -5.81 -20.09
C LEU A 86 -28.46 -5.44 -18.73
N LYS A 87 -28.71 -6.24 -17.69
CA LYS A 87 -28.08 -6.02 -16.37
C LYS A 87 -26.56 -6.18 -16.42
N ARG A 88 -26.06 -7.18 -17.15
CA ARG A 88 -24.62 -7.39 -17.35
C ARG A 88 -24.00 -6.23 -18.11
N GLU A 89 -24.63 -5.76 -19.18
CA GLU A 89 -24.12 -4.62 -19.94
C GLU A 89 -24.10 -3.35 -19.10
N LYS A 90 -25.15 -3.08 -18.32
CA LYS A 90 -25.18 -1.97 -17.37
C LYS A 90 -24.03 -2.08 -16.35
N ASN A 91 -23.82 -3.26 -15.79
CA ASN A 91 -22.74 -3.49 -14.83
C ASN A 91 -21.35 -3.29 -15.49
N ARG A 92 -21.13 -3.84 -16.68
CA ARG A 92 -19.90 -3.62 -17.47
C ARG A 92 -19.66 -2.13 -17.71
N ARG A 93 -20.69 -1.37 -18.09
CA ARG A 93 -20.59 0.07 -18.29
C ARG A 93 -20.23 0.81 -17.00
N THR A 94 -20.90 0.50 -15.89
CA THR A 94 -20.59 1.10 -14.59
C THR A 94 -19.18 0.76 -14.14
N ALA A 95 -18.72 -0.48 -14.32
CA ALA A 95 -17.36 -0.89 -14.00
C ALA A 95 -16.31 -0.12 -14.82
N ARG A 96 -16.55 0.10 -16.13
CA ARG A 96 -15.68 0.94 -16.97
C ARG A 96 -15.62 2.37 -16.46
N MET A 97 -16.77 2.98 -16.13
CA MET A 97 -16.82 4.35 -15.60
C MET A 97 -16.09 4.47 -14.25
N LEU A 98 -16.23 3.49 -13.37
CA LEU A 98 -15.50 3.47 -12.10
C LEU A 98 -13.99 3.35 -12.31
N LYS A 99 -13.56 2.50 -13.24
CA LYS A 99 -12.14 2.37 -13.60
C LYS A 99 -11.59 3.68 -14.16
N GLU A 100 -12.32 4.34 -15.04
CA GLU A 100 -11.91 5.63 -15.61
C GLU A 100 -11.81 6.70 -14.52
N ARG A 101 -12.79 6.78 -13.62
CA ARG A 101 -12.76 7.70 -12.47
C ARG A 101 -11.58 7.44 -11.55
N HIS A 102 -11.25 6.17 -11.30
CA HIS A 102 -10.08 5.80 -10.50
C HIS A 102 -8.80 6.34 -11.12
N ILE A 103 -8.60 6.10 -12.43
CA ILE A 103 -7.43 6.59 -13.17
C ILE A 103 -7.36 8.13 -13.11
N GLN A 104 -8.48 8.83 -13.25
CA GLN A 104 -8.50 10.30 -13.14
C GLN A 104 -8.10 10.78 -11.74
N ILE A 105 -8.54 10.11 -10.68
CA ILE A 105 -8.16 10.43 -9.31
C ILE A 105 -6.66 10.16 -9.10
N GLU A 106 -6.16 9.01 -9.56
CA GLU A 106 -4.73 8.68 -9.47
C GLU A 106 -3.87 9.71 -10.19
N LEU A 107 -4.21 10.09 -11.43
CA LEU A 107 -3.52 11.14 -12.16
C LEU A 107 -3.59 12.50 -11.45
N GLY A 108 -4.74 12.84 -10.87
CA GLY A 108 -4.90 14.06 -10.07
C GLY A 108 -3.97 14.09 -8.87
N LEU A 109 -3.90 12.99 -8.12
CA LEU A 109 -3.02 12.84 -6.96
C LEU A 109 -1.54 12.87 -7.36
N MET A 110 -1.15 12.24 -8.47
CA MET A 110 0.23 12.30 -8.98
C MET A 110 0.63 13.72 -9.37
N ASN A 111 -0.26 14.47 -10.01
CA ASN A 111 -0.01 15.86 -10.36
C ASN A 111 0.11 16.75 -9.11
N GLU A 112 -0.78 16.55 -8.12
CA GLU A 112 -0.72 17.28 -6.85
C GLU A 112 0.57 16.96 -6.09
N LEU A 113 0.97 15.70 -6.03
CA LEU A 113 2.24 15.28 -5.42
C LEU A 113 3.44 15.97 -6.10
N SER A 114 3.47 15.98 -7.44
CA SER A 114 4.52 16.67 -8.19
C SER A 114 4.53 18.18 -7.92
N ALA A 115 3.36 18.81 -7.81
CA ALA A 115 3.23 20.23 -7.48
C ALA A 115 3.73 20.52 -6.05
N LEU A 116 3.44 19.64 -5.09
CA LEU A 116 3.93 19.77 -3.72
C LEU A 116 5.45 19.57 -3.63
N GLN A 117 6.01 18.58 -4.34
CA GLN A 117 7.45 18.34 -4.39
C GLN A 117 8.21 19.53 -5.00
N THR A 118 7.69 20.10 -6.09
CA THR A 118 8.29 21.32 -6.66
C THR A 118 8.23 22.48 -5.68
N LYS A 119 7.10 22.70 -5.01
CA LYS A 119 6.98 23.74 -3.99
C LYS A 119 7.92 23.53 -2.81
N GLU A 120 8.06 22.30 -2.33
CA GLU A 120 9.01 21.93 -1.28
C GLU A 120 10.44 22.30 -1.69
N LYS A 121 10.84 21.91 -2.90
CA LYS A 121 12.16 22.26 -3.44
C LYS A 121 12.39 23.77 -3.47
N THR A 122 11.42 24.55 -3.95
CA THR A 122 11.53 26.01 -4.00
C THR A 122 11.69 26.61 -2.61
N LEU A 123 10.93 26.11 -1.62
CA LEU A 123 11.02 26.57 -0.24
C LEU A 123 12.37 26.22 0.40
N LEU A 124 12.91 25.04 0.10
CA LEU A 124 14.24 24.64 0.58
C LEU A 124 15.34 25.53 -0.01
N GLU A 125 15.25 25.89 -1.29
CA GLU A 125 16.16 26.84 -1.92
C GLU A 125 16.06 28.23 -1.27
N GLU A 126 14.85 28.70 -0.96
CA GLU A 126 14.63 29.96 -0.27
C GLU A 126 15.21 29.96 1.16
N ILE A 127 15.01 28.88 1.91
CA ILE A 127 15.59 28.70 3.25
C ILE A 127 17.12 28.77 3.15
N ASN A 128 17.74 28.04 2.23
CA ASN A 128 19.18 28.04 2.06
C ASN A 128 19.74 29.44 1.70
N ASN A 129 19.02 30.18 0.84
CA ASN A 129 19.38 31.56 0.50
C ASN A 129 19.30 32.49 1.72
N LEU A 130 18.24 32.36 2.52
CA LEU A 130 18.05 33.15 3.75
C LEU A 130 19.10 32.83 4.81
N GLU A 131 19.45 31.55 4.98
CA GLU A 131 20.51 31.11 5.90
C GLU A 131 21.87 31.64 5.48
N SER A 132 22.19 31.57 4.18
CA SER A 132 23.41 32.13 3.61
C SER A 132 23.49 33.64 3.85
N TYR A 133 22.39 34.36 3.61
CA TYR A 133 22.33 35.80 3.83
C TYR A 133 22.44 36.17 5.32
N LYS A 134 21.81 35.39 6.19
CA LYS A 134 21.95 35.53 7.65
C LYS A 134 23.40 35.32 8.10
N GLY A 135 24.10 34.33 7.54
CA GLY A 135 25.54 34.11 7.78
C GLY A 135 26.36 35.33 7.39
N PHE A 136 26.19 35.80 6.14
CA PHE A 136 26.85 37.00 5.65
C PHE A 136 26.64 38.24 6.54
N LEU A 137 25.40 38.48 6.99
CA LEU A 137 25.11 39.61 7.87
C LEU A 137 25.75 39.47 9.25
N LYS A 138 25.80 38.25 9.80
CA LYS A 138 26.50 37.98 11.07
C LYS A 138 27.98 38.27 10.96
N ASP A 139 28.62 37.79 9.90
CA ASP A 139 30.06 38.00 9.69
C ASP A 139 30.38 39.49 9.55
N ARG A 140 29.60 40.21 8.75
CA ARG A 140 29.72 41.67 8.59
C ARG A 140 29.51 42.42 9.91
N PHE A 141 28.57 41.98 10.73
CA PHE A 141 28.36 42.58 12.06
C PHE A 141 29.55 42.32 12.99
N HIS A 142 30.09 41.09 13.00
CA HIS A 142 31.26 40.74 13.80
C HIS A 142 32.49 41.55 13.38
N GLU A 143 32.72 41.71 12.08
CA GLU A 143 33.80 42.54 11.53
C GLU A 143 33.70 44.00 12.00
N GLN A 144 32.51 44.61 11.90
CA GLN A 144 32.29 45.98 12.39
C GLN A 144 32.52 46.12 13.90
N GLN A 145 32.13 45.13 14.70
CA GLN A 145 32.38 45.14 16.15
C GLN A 145 33.88 45.02 16.46
N PHE A 146 34.61 44.23 15.68
CA PHE A 146 36.04 44.09 15.81
C PHE A 146 36.77 45.40 15.49
N GLU A 147 36.45 46.05 14.36
CA GLU A 147 37.02 47.35 13.98
C GLU A 147 36.76 48.44 15.02
N ARG A 148 35.56 48.46 15.63
CA ARG A 148 35.22 49.41 16.70
C ARG A 148 36.10 49.20 17.94
N LYS A 149 36.34 47.94 18.32
CA LYS A 149 37.22 47.60 19.45
C LYS A 149 38.66 48.03 19.19
N GLU A 150 39.19 47.77 17.99
CA GLU A 150 40.56 48.19 17.63
C GLU A 150 40.75 49.71 17.67
N LYS A 151 39.80 50.48 17.11
CA LYS A 151 39.83 51.95 17.16
C LYS A 151 39.78 52.47 18.60
N SER A 152 38.91 51.90 19.44
CA SER A 152 38.83 52.29 20.87
C SER A 152 40.08 51.93 21.68
N GLY A 153 40.81 50.87 21.30
CA GLY A 153 42.05 50.46 21.96
C GLY A 153 43.25 51.35 21.62
N ARG A 154 43.32 51.83 20.37
CA ARG A 154 44.38 52.73 19.89
C ARG A 154 44.32 54.15 20.47
N GLU A 155 43.11 54.64 20.79
CA GLU A 155 42.94 55.95 21.42
C GLU A 155 43.39 55.95 22.89
N ARG A 156 43.27 54.82 23.61
CA ARG A 156 43.75 54.71 25.01
C ARG A 156 45.27 54.74 25.16
N THR A 157 46.02 54.36 24.13
CA THR A 157 47.50 54.33 24.19
C THR A 157 48.18 55.67 23.91
N LYS A 158 47.44 56.75 23.57
CA LYS A 158 48.02 58.07 23.35
C LYS A 158 47.93 59.02 24.55
N GLU A 159 47.22 58.66 25.61
CA GLU A 159 46.99 59.54 26.77
C GLU A 159 47.42 58.96 28.12
N THR A 160 48.17 57.85 28.16
CA THR A 160 48.57 57.20 29.41
C THR A 160 50.09 57.12 29.61
N GLU A 161 50.76 58.28 29.58
CA GLU A 161 51.85 58.59 30.51
C GLU A 161 51.28 59.43 31.66
N VAL A 162 50.40 58.85 32.48
CA VAL A 162 50.09 59.40 33.80
C VAL A 162 50.05 58.26 34.81
N THR A 163 51.06 58.29 35.66
CA THR A 163 51.28 57.51 36.87
C THR A 163 50.04 57.53 37.77
N VAL A 164 49.33 56.41 37.93
CA VAL A 164 48.39 56.25 39.05
C VAL A 164 48.44 54.83 39.62
N SER A 165 48.69 54.81 40.92
CA SER A 165 48.83 53.72 41.87
C SER A 165 47.73 52.64 41.85
N PRO A 166 48.04 51.43 42.36
CA PRO A 166 47.06 50.36 42.51
C PRO A 166 46.19 50.63 43.74
N LYS A 167 44.87 50.66 43.56
CA LYS A 167 43.90 50.42 44.64
C LYS A 167 43.05 49.22 44.27
N SER A 168 43.30 48.16 45.02
CA SER A 168 42.40 47.06 45.30
C SER A 168 41.05 47.60 45.74
N ASP A 169 39.96 47.14 45.13
CA ASP A 169 38.70 46.88 45.81
C ASP A 169 37.90 45.85 44.99
N SER A 170 37.75 44.70 45.62
CA SER A 170 36.96 43.54 45.23
C SER A 170 35.51 43.75 45.64
N GLU A 171 34.55 43.59 44.73
CA GLU A 171 33.13 43.38 45.08
C GLU A 171 32.36 42.64 43.95
N PRO A 172 31.20 42.03 44.27
CA PRO A 172 30.94 40.62 43.94
C PRO A 172 30.19 40.39 42.63
N ILE A 173 30.43 39.19 42.10
CA ILE A 173 29.77 38.58 40.94
C ILE A 173 28.25 38.52 41.19
N LYS A 174 27.49 39.30 40.43
CA LYS A 174 26.04 39.10 40.29
C LYS A 174 25.81 37.96 39.31
N THR A 175 25.28 36.86 39.82
CA THR A 175 24.81 35.69 39.09
C THR A 175 23.73 36.11 38.09
N GLU A 176 24.02 36.00 36.79
CA GLU A 176 23.03 36.22 35.73
C GLU A 176 21.96 35.12 35.79
N GLN A 177 20.71 35.56 35.90
CA GLN A 177 19.53 34.73 35.79
C GLN A 177 19.46 34.11 34.40
N SER A 178 19.26 32.79 34.33
CA SER A 178 19.08 32.10 33.05
C SER A 178 17.82 32.61 32.35
N PRO A 179 17.83 32.81 31.02
CA PRO A 179 16.64 33.19 30.28
C PRO A 179 15.60 32.07 30.36
N THR A 180 14.39 32.42 30.78
CA THR A 180 13.23 31.55 30.76
C THR A 180 12.98 31.09 29.31
N PRO A 181 12.84 29.78 29.03
CA PRO A 181 12.58 29.30 27.69
C PRO A 181 11.22 29.80 27.19
N PRO A 182 11.09 30.06 25.88
CA PRO A 182 9.86 30.55 25.30
C PRO A 182 8.73 29.50 25.37
N ARG A 183 7.52 30.00 25.61
CA ARG A 183 6.28 29.25 25.94
C ARG A 183 5.88 28.13 24.97
N TRP A 184 6.44 28.05 23.77
CA TRP A 184 6.05 27.07 22.75
C TRP A 184 6.71 25.70 22.92
N GLU A 185 7.73 25.54 23.77
CA GLU A 185 8.32 24.22 24.06
C GLU A 185 7.48 23.33 24.99
N LEU A 186 6.41 23.85 25.62
CA LEU A 186 5.54 23.08 26.50
C LEU A 186 4.46 22.26 25.78
N LEU A 187 4.40 22.30 24.44
CA LEU A 187 3.33 21.65 23.66
C LEU A 187 3.75 20.31 23.01
N PHE A 188 5.00 19.88 23.15
CA PHE A 188 5.51 18.68 22.48
C PHE A 188 5.99 17.56 23.42
N SER A 189 5.60 17.60 24.69
CA SER A 189 5.78 16.48 25.63
C SER A 189 4.42 15.86 25.97
N ILE A 190 3.83 15.13 25.01
CA ILE A 190 2.80 14.10 25.23
C ILE A 190 3.16 12.92 24.35
#